data_AF-A0A7K0SD02-F1
#
_entry.id   AF-A0A7K0SD02-F1
#
_cell.length_a   1.000
_cell.length_b   1.000
_cell.length_c   1.000
_cell.angle_alpha   90.00
_cell.angle_beta   90.00
_cell.angle_gamma   90.00
#
_symmetry.space_group_name_H-M   'P 1'
#
loop_
_entity.id
_entity.type
_entity.pdbx_description
1 polymer ?
#
loop_
_entity_poly.entity_id
_entity_poly.type
_entity_poly.pdbx_seq_one_letter_code
_entity_poly.pdbx_strand_id
1 'polypeptide(L)'
;MMADLHAINDAINKRAGRKLIPSIFVSLLLLGLIFGTIAIAPLLFFALIWVVIMIGIREIAHAYRKGGIDLPDYVLMIAATVLLVATWN
;
A
#
# COMPACT_ATOMS: atom_id res chain seq x y z
N MET A 1 -6.35 -34.67 -12.64
CA MET A 1 -5.11 -33.88 -12.52
C MET A 1 -5.34 -32.37 -12.59
N MET A 2 -5.79 -31.78 -13.72
CA MET A 2 -6.02 -30.33 -13.78
C MET A 2 -7.21 -29.88 -12.90
N ALA A 3 -8.27 -30.70 -12.85
CA ALA A 3 -9.42 -30.50 -11.96
C ALA A 3 -9.04 -30.59 -10.48
N ASP A 4 -8.16 -31.52 -10.09
CA ASP A 4 -7.70 -31.65 -8.69
C ASP A 4 -6.85 -30.44 -8.26
N LEU A 5 -5.98 -29.94 -9.14
CA LEU A 5 -5.17 -28.76 -8.86
C LEU A 5 -6.03 -27.51 -8.67
N HIS A 6 -7.07 -27.35 -9.48
CA HIS A 6 -8.04 -26.26 -9.33
C HIS A 6 -8.86 -26.39 -8.05
N ALA A 7 -9.33 -27.59 -7.71
CA ALA A 7 -10.07 -27.85 -6.47
C ALA A 7 -9.22 -27.54 -5.22
N ILE A 8 -7.93 -27.89 -5.23
CA ILE A 8 -6.99 -27.55 -4.17
C ILE A 8 -6.82 -26.03 -4.09
N ASN A 9 -6.56 -25.35 -5.21
CA ASN A 9 -6.42 -23.90 -5.24
C ASN A 9 -7.68 -23.20 -4.69
N ASP A 10 -8.87 -23.65 -5.07
CA ASP A 10 -10.13 -23.09 -4.61
C ASP A 10 -10.39 -23.35 -3.11
N ALA A 11 -10.06 -24.54 -2.60
CA ALA A 11 -10.14 -24.83 -1.17
C ALA A 11 -9.22 -23.92 -0.34
N ILE A 12 -7.99 -23.68 -0.82
CA ILE A 12 -7.03 -22.80 -0.15
C ILE A 12 -7.47 -21.33 -0.27
N ASN A 13 -7.95 -20.89 -1.43
CA ASN A 13 -8.51 -19.53 -1.62
C ASN A 13 -9.72 -19.30 -0.71
N LYS A 14 -10.59 -20.30 -0.55
CA LYS A 14 -11.75 -20.24 0.36
C LYS A 14 -11.32 -20.13 1.82
N ARG A 15 -10.29 -20.88 2.24
CA ARG A 15 -9.72 -20.78 3.58
C ARG A 15 -9.07 -19.42 3.84
N ALA A 16 -8.41 -18.84 2.84
CA ALA A 16 -7.77 -17.54 2.95
C ALA A 16 -8.72 -16.34 2.77
N GLY A 17 -9.96 -16.57 2.33
CA GLY A 17 -10.93 -15.51 2.05
C GLY A 17 -10.56 -14.60 0.88
N ARG A 18 -9.49 -14.91 0.13
CA ARG A 18 -9.01 -14.17 -1.05
C ARG A 18 -8.21 -15.09 -1.98
N LYS A 19 -8.03 -14.66 -3.23
CA LYS A 19 -7.15 -15.35 -4.18
C LYS A 19 -5.69 -15.24 -3.72
N LEU A 20 -5.08 -16.36 -3.34
CA LEU A 20 -3.75 -16.39 -2.73
C LEU A 20 -2.63 -16.11 -3.71
N ILE A 21 -2.64 -16.75 -4.89
CA ILE A 21 -1.56 -16.57 -5.87
C ILE A 21 -1.41 -15.09 -6.27
N PRO A 22 -2.48 -14.35 -6.64
CA PRO A 22 -2.39 -12.91 -6.88
C PRO A 22 -1.88 -12.14 -5.65
N SER A 23 -2.33 -12.49 -4.45
CA SER A 23 -1.88 -11.82 -3.24
C SER A 23 -0.40 -12.04 -2.93
N ILE A 24 0.13 -13.25 -3.15
CA ILE A 24 1.55 -13.56 -2.96
C ILE A 24 2.36 -12.75 -3.97
N PHE A 25 1.92 -12.71 -5.22
CA PHE A 25 2.57 -11.93 -6.26
C PHE A 25 2.63 -10.43 -5.91
N VAL A 26 1.52 -9.84 -5.47
CA VAL A 26 1.49 -8.43 -5.04
C VAL A 26 2.44 -8.19 -3.87
N SER A 27 2.47 -9.07 -2.88
CA SER A 27 3.39 -8.93 -1.74
C SER A 27 4.86 -9.01 -2.15
N LEU A 28 5.22 -9.96 -3.02
CA LEU A 28 6.59 -10.07 -3.55
C LEU A 28 6.97 -8.87 -4.40
N LEU A 29 6.04 -8.36 -5.21
CA LEU A 29 6.23 -7.14 -5.99
C LEU A 29 6.47 -5.94 -5.08
N LEU A 30 5.65 -5.75 -4.03
CA LEU A 30 5.85 -4.66 -3.07
C LEU A 30 7.19 -4.78 -2.35
N LEU A 31 7.59 -6.00 -1.95
CA LEU A 31 8.88 -6.24 -1.33
C LEU A 31 10.03 -5.84 -2.26
N GLY A 32 10.01 -6.35 -3.49
CA GLY A 32 11.02 -6.02 -4.50
C GLY A 32 11.03 -4.53 -4.86
N LEU A 33 9.86 -3.90 -4.95
CA LEU A 33 9.73 -2.48 -5.23
C LEU A 33 10.33 -1.64 -4.09
N ILE A 34 9.99 -1.92 -2.83
CA ILE A 34 10.49 -1.18 -1.67
C ILE A 34 12.00 -1.36 -1.53
N PHE A 35 12.48 -2.60 -1.40
CA PHE A 35 13.90 -2.85 -1.20
C PHE A 35 14.74 -2.49 -2.42
N GLY A 36 14.23 -2.72 -3.64
CA GLY A 36 14.91 -2.37 -4.88
C GLY A 36 15.03 -0.85 -5.07
N THR A 37 13.96 -0.10 -4.81
CA THR A 37 14.03 1.38 -4.91
C THR A 37 14.93 1.97 -3.83
N ILE A 38 14.91 1.45 -2.60
CA ILE A 38 15.86 1.87 -1.54
C ILE A 38 17.31 1.66 -1.98
N ALA A 39 17.63 0.49 -2.55
CA ALA A 39 19.01 0.13 -2.88
C ALA A 39 19.56 0.83 -4.15
N ILE A 40 18.71 1.00 -5.17
CA ILE A 40 19.16 1.41 -6.51
C ILE A 40 18.84 2.88 -6.80
N ALA A 41 17.70 3.37 -6.31
CA ALA A 41 17.21 4.72 -6.62
C ALA A 41 16.50 5.35 -5.41
N PRO A 42 17.25 5.81 -4.39
CA PRO A 42 16.68 6.34 -3.15
C PRO A 42 15.68 7.49 -3.38
N LEU A 43 15.90 8.32 -4.40
CA LEU A 43 14.98 9.39 -4.77
C LEU A 43 13.63 8.85 -5.29
N LEU A 44 13.63 7.74 -6.05
CA LEU A 44 12.40 7.08 -6.46
C LEU A 44 11.68 6.44 -5.28
N PHE A 45 12.41 5.87 -4.32
CA PHE A 45 11.82 5.38 -3.08
C PHE A 45 11.13 6.52 -2.29
N PHE A 46 11.80 7.67 -2.16
CA PHE A 46 11.22 8.85 -1.54
C PHE A 46 9.91 9.26 -2.22
N ALA A 47 9.90 9.37 -3.55
CA ALA A 47 8.71 9.73 -4.31
C ALA A 47 7.58 8.68 -4.14
N LEU A 48 7.94 7.38 -4.14
CA LEU A 48 6.99 6.29 -3.93
C LEU A 48 6.31 6.41 -2.55
N ILE A 49 7.10 6.55 -1.49
CA ILE A 49 6.58 6.69 -0.11
C ILE A 49 5.74 7.96 0.03
N TRP A 50 6.18 9.07 -0.58
CA TRP A 50 5.40 10.31 -0.60
C TRP A 50 4.00 10.09 -1.18
N VAL A 51 3.89 9.44 -2.34
CA VAL A 51 2.59 9.12 -2.96
C VAL A 51 1.74 8.22 -2.06
N VAL A 52 2.33 7.17 -1.48
CA VAL A 52 1.61 6.25 -0.58
C VAL A 52 1.04 6.98 0.63
N ILE A 53 1.81 7.88 1.24
CA ILE A 53 1.36 8.70 2.36
C ILE A 53 0.19 9.60 1.96
N MET A 54 0.25 10.25 0.79
CA MET A 54 -0.84 11.10 0.31
C MET A 54 -2.14 10.33 0.08
N ILE A 55 -2.05 9.11 -0.45
CA ILE A 55 -3.21 8.24 -0.61
C ILE A 55 -3.77 7.86 0.76
N GLY A 56 -2.91 7.43 1.70
CA GLY A 56 -3.32 7.05 3.05
C GLY A 56 -4.03 8.18 3.80
N ILE A 57 -3.55 9.42 3.70
CA ILE A 57 -4.20 10.60 4.30
C ILE A 57 -5.60 10.80 3.71
N ARG A 58 -5.75 10.70 2.38
CA ARG A 58 -7.06 10.84 1.72
C ARG A 58 -8.03 9.74 2.12
N GLU A 59 -7.56 8.50 2.24
CA GLU A 59 -8.40 7.38 2.66
C GLU A 59 -8.88 7.54 4.11
N ILE A 60 -7.98 7.94 5.01
CA ILE A 60 -8.33 8.21 6.41
C ILE A 60 -9.30 9.39 6.48
N ALA A 61 -9.00 10.51 5.84
CA ALA A 61 -9.89 11.67 5.75
C ALA A 61 -11.29 11.30 5.27
N HIS A 62 -11.37 10.51 4.19
CA HIS A 62 -12.63 10.03 3.66
C HIS A 62 -13.38 9.13 4.64
N ALA A 63 -12.68 8.26 5.38
CA ALA A 63 -13.28 7.41 6.41
C ALA A 63 -13.84 8.23 7.59
N TYR A 64 -13.10 9.24 8.06
CA TYR A 64 -13.56 10.15 9.12
C TYR A 64 -14.76 10.98 8.69
N ARG A 65 -14.77 11.46 7.44
CA ARG A 65 -15.92 12.19 6.87
C ARG A 65 -17.19 11.35 6.84
N LYS A 66 -17.09 10.03 6.58
CA LYS A 66 -18.24 9.11 6.72
C LYS A 66 -18.73 9.01 8.16
N GLY A 67 -17.88 9.23 9.14
CA GLY A 67 -18.22 9.35 10.56
C GLY A 67 -18.67 10.75 10.99
N GLY A 68 -18.83 11.70 10.06
CA GLY A 68 -19.25 13.08 10.36
C GLY A 68 -18.13 13.99 10.88
N ILE A 69 -16.87 13.57 10.79
CA ILE A 69 -15.70 14.36 11.20
C ILE A 69 -14.98 14.85 9.94
N ASP A 70 -14.99 16.16 9.71
CA ASP A 70 -14.22 16.78 8.64
C ASP A 70 -12.77 17.03 9.09
N LEU A 71 -11.84 16.34 8.45
CA LEU A 71 -10.40 16.55 8.63
C LEU A 71 -9.88 17.60 7.63
N PRO A 72 -8.85 18.39 7.99
CA PRO A 72 -8.22 19.32 7.08
C PRO A 72 -7.18 18.61 6.20
N ASP A 73 -7.65 17.88 5.18
CA ASP A 73 -6.84 16.98 4.33
C ASP A 73 -5.57 17.66 3.78
N TYR A 74 -5.69 18.86 3.22
CA TYR A 74 -4.56 19.59 2.66
C TYR A 74 -3.50 19.96 3.70
N VAL A 75 -3.93 20.33 4.92
CA VAL A 75 -3.01 20.67 6.01
C VAL A 75 -2.24 19.41 6.43
N LEU A 76 -2.94 18.28 6.56
CA LEU A 76 -2.31 16.98 6.87
C LEU A 76 -1.33 16.54 5.78
N MET A 77 -1.68 16.71 4.50
CA MET A 77 -0.81 16.40 3.37
C MET A 77 0.44 17.29 3.34
N ILE A 78 0.31 18.59 3.60
CA ILE A 78 1.45 19.52 3.68
C ILE A 78 2.35 19.15 4.86
N ALA A 79 1.77 18.93 6.04
CA ALA A 79 2.51 18.53 7.23
C ALA A 79 3.27 17.21 7.00
N ALA A 80 2.63 16.21 6.40
CA ALA A 80 3.27 14.94 6.06
C ALA A 80 4.39 15.10 5.03
N THR A 81 4.22 15.99 4.03
CA THR A 81 5.29 16.31 3.08
C THR A 81 6.50 16.94 3.78
N VAL A 82 6.26 17.93 4.65
CA VAL A 82 7.32 18.60 5.41
C VAL A 82 8.05 17.59 6.31
N LEU A 83 7.32 16.74 7.03
CA LEU A 83 7.91 15.69 7.85
C LEU A 83 8.74 14.71 7.04
N LEU A 84 8.24 14.28 5.87
CA LEU A 84 8.97 13.35 5.01
C LEU A 84 10.27 13.96 4.49
N VAL A 85 10.23 15.21 4.01
CA VAL A 85 11.41 15.96 3.56
C VAL A 85 12.40 16.16 4.71
N ALA A 86 11.91 16.56 5.89
CA ALA A 86 12.74 16.78 7.07
C ALA A 86 13.40 15.49 7.60
N THR A 87 12.74 14.35 7.46
CA THR A 87 13.27 13.04 7.88
C THR A 87 14.31 12.50 6.88
N TRP A 88 14.19 12.89 5.61
CA TRP A 88 15.07 12.42 4.55
C TRP A 88 16.41 13.18 4.49
N ASN A 89 16.46 14.39 5.05
CA ASN A 89 17.64 15.23 5.12
C ASN A 89 18.57 14.82 6.27
#